data_AF-A0A3D0ZH93-F1
#
_entry.id   AF-A0A3D0ZH93-F1
#
_cell.length_a   1.000
_cell.length_b   1.000
_cell.length_c   1.000
_cell.angle_alpha   90.00
_cell.angle_beta   90.00
_cell.angle_gamma   90.00
#
_symmetry.space_group_name_H-M   'P 1'
#
loop_
_entity.id
_entity.type
_entity.pdbx_description
1 polymer ?
#
loop_
_entity_poly.entity_id
_entity_poly.type
_entity_poly.pdbx_seq_one_letter_code
_entity_poly.pdbx_strand_id
1 'polypeptide(L)' 'MGTLMKTFETTQPIAVVVDVSVRADIWIVAGNRTDTVVNVQPRSATRALDLKVAEQATVDYTEGRLQVRLHPLRRYSWF' A
#
# COMPACT_ATOMS: atom_id res chain seq x y z
N MET A 1 10.02 -11.15 4.49
CA MET A 1 9.69 -10.91 3.06
C MET A 1 8.50 -9.96 3.05
N GLY A 2 8.76 -8.65 3.05
CA GLY A 2 7.76 -7.61 3.36
C GLY A 2 6.87 -7.20 2.19
N THR A 3 6.37 -8.15 1.40
CA THR A 3 5.47 -7.87 0.27
C THR A 3 4.03 -8.14 0.69
N LEU A 4 3.17 -7.12 0.58
CA LEU A 4 1.74 -7.26 0.81
C LEU A 4 1.00 -7.14 -0.53
N MET A 5 0.39 -8.25 -0.95
CA MET A 5 -0.45 -8.30 -2.14
C MET A 5 -1.89 -8.64 -1.72
N LYS A 6 -2.82 -7.73 -1.99
CA LYS A 6 -4.25 -7.93 -1.76
C LYS A 6 -5.04 -7.69 -3.04
N THR A 7 -6.03 -8.54 -3.28
CA THR A 7 -6.96 -8.42 -4.41
C THR A 7 -8.37 -8.23 -3.87
N PHE A 8 -9.12 -7.33 -4.48
CA PHE A 8 -10.50 -7.03 -4.13
C PHE A 8 -11.37 -7.04 -5.38
N GLU A 9 -12.57 -7.59 -5.28
CA GLU A 9 -13.58 -7.48 -6.32
C GLU A 9 -14.17 -6.06 -6.34
N THR A 10 -14.06 -5.39 -7.48
CA THR A 10 -14.41 -3.97 -7.67
C THR A 10 -15.19 -3.81 -8.97
N THR A 11 -16.42 -4.35 -8.99
CA THR A 11 -17.33 -4.33 -10.15
C THR A 11 -18.00 -2.97 -10.38
N GLN A 12 -17.92 -2.08 -9.40
CA GLN A 12 -18.40 -0.70 -9.48
C GLN A 12 -17.21 0.27 -9.34
N PRO A 13 -17.35 1.52 -9.82
CA PRO A 13 -16.34 2.54 -9.59
C PRO A 13 -16.01 2.70 -8.10
N ILE A 14 -14.71 2.74 -7.78
CA ILE A 14 -14.20 2.86 -6.41
C ILE A 14 -13.52 4.21 -6.18
N ALA A 15 -13.52 4.67 -4.93
CA ALA A 15 -12.65 5.76 -4.48
C ALA A 15 -11.35 5.17 -3.92
N VAL A 16 -10.20 5.74 -4.28
CA VAL A 16 -8.89 5.32 -3.77
C VAL A 16 -8.33 6.40 -2.87
N VAL A 17 -8.00 6.03 -1.63
CA VAL A 17 -7.33 6.90 -0.65
C VAL A 17 -5.98 6.30 -0.33
N VAL A 18 -4.92 7.01 -0.67
CA VAL A 18 -3.54 6.64 -0.35
C VAL A 18 -3.02 7.62 0.69
N ASP A 19 -2.80 7.12 1.90
CA ASP A 19 -2.35 7.90 3.03
C ASP A 19 -1.02 7.36 3.56
N VAL A 20 0.06 8.02 3.17
CA VAL A 20 1.44 7.56 3.37
C VAL A 20 2.27 8.71 3.90
N SER A 21 2.86 8.54 5.09
CA SER A 21 3.70 9.56 5.74
C SER A 21 5.20 9.41 5.49
N VAL A 22 5.59 8.46 4.63
CA VAL A 22 6.98 8.22 4.22
C VAL A 22 7.18 8.46 2.74
N ARG A 23 8.44 8.59 2.30
CA ARG A 23 8.74 8.67 0.88
C ARG A 23 8.41 7.34 0.19
N ALA A 24 7.37 7.33 -0.64
CA ALA A 24 6.93 6.17 -1.42
C ALA A 24 6.76 6.53 -2.89
N ASP A 25 6.86 5.53 -3.75
CA ASP A 25 6.52 5.65 -5.18
C ASP A 25 5.15 4.99 -5.37
N ILE A 26 4.21 5.73 -5.96
CA ILE A 26 2.80 5.32 -6.07
C ILE A 26 2.45 5.23 -7.55
N TRP A 27 2.04 4.04 -7.98
CA TRP A 27 1.55 3.79 -9.34
C TRP A 27 0.09 3.36 -9.28
N ILE A 28 -0.76 4.09 -10.00
CA ILE A 28 -2.18 3.78 -10.15
C ILE A 28 -2.42 3.51 -11.64
N VAL A 29 -2.85 2.30 -11.95
CA VAL A 29 -3.16 1.87 -13.31
C VAL A 29 -4.64 1.53 -13.38
N ALA A 30 -5.41 2.38 -14.04
CA ALA A 30 -6.80 2.09 -14.35
C ALA A 30 -6.88 1.24 -15.62
N GLY A 31 -7.74 0.23 -15.60
CA GLY A 31 -8.00 -0.62 -16.75
C GLY A 31 -9.41 -1.21 -16.67
N ASN A 32 -9.88 -1.79 -17.76
CA ASN A 32 -11.18 -2.47 -17.78
C ASN A 32 -11.05 -3.85 -17.09
N ARG A 33 -11.15 -3.84 -15.76
CA ARG A 33 -11.06 -5.02 -14.90
C ARG A 33 -12.19 -4.99 -13.89
N THR A 34 -12.64 -6.17 -13.47
CA THR A 34 -13.63 -6.33 -12.40
C THR A 34 -12.98 -6.40 -11.03
N ASP A 35 -11.65 -6.39 -10.97
CA ASP A 35 -10.86 -6.53 -9.75
C ASP A 35 -9.81 -5.42 -9.63
N THR A 36 -9.46 -5.11 -8.38
CA THR A 36 -8.37 -4.21 -8.04
C THR A 36 -7.31 -4.97 -7.26
N VAL A 37 -6.07 -4.88 -7.72
CA VAL A 37 -4.90 -5.50 -7.07
C VAL A 37 -4.03 -4.40 -6.46
N VAL A 38 -3.75 -4.54 -5.16
CA VAL A 38 -2.82 -3.67 -4.45
C VAL A 38 -1.56 -4.45 -4.14
N ASN A 39 -0.42 -3.94 -4.58
CA ASN A 39 0.90 -4.48 -4.28
C ASN A 39 1.72 -3.45 -3.52
N VAL A 40 2.12 -3.80 -2.30
CA VAL A 40 3.04 -3.00 -1.48
C VAL A 40 4.33 -3.79 -1.33
N GLN A 41 5.43 -3.15 -1.68
CA GLN A 41 6.77 -3.74 -1.61
C GLN A 41 7.76 -2.76 -0.97
N PRO A 42 8.78 -3.27 -0.27
CA PRO A 42 9.87 -2.43 0.23
C PRO A 42 10.63 -1.80 -0.94
N ARG A 43 11.09 -0.55 -0.79
CA ARG A 43 11.94 0.09 -1.80
C ARG A 43 13.27 -0.67 -1.98
N SER A 44 13.86 -1.15 -0.89
CA SER A 44 15.05 -1.98 -0.91
C SER A 44 14.87 -3.22 -0.05
N ALA A 45 14.90 -4.41 -0.67
CA ALA A 45 14.75 -5.68 0.03
C ALA A 45 15.95 -6.05 0.93
N THR A 46 17.08 -5.34 0.82
CA THR A 46 18.27 -5.55 1.65
C THR A 46 18.29 -4.64 2.88
N ARG A 47 17.45 -3.60 2.91
CA ARG A 47 17.35 -2.67 4.05
C ARG A 47 16.29 -3.16 5.03
N ALA A 48 16.72 -3.56 6.22
CA ALA A 48 15.82 -4.02 7.28
C ALA A 48 14.73 -2.99 7.66
N LEU A 49 15.04 -1.69 7.54
CA LEU A 49 14.06 -0.63 7.76
C LEU A 49 12.94 -0.67 6.70
N ASP A 50 13.29 -0.75 5.42
CA ASP A 50 12.32 -0.78 4.32
C ASP A 50 11.43 -2.03 4.44
N LEU A 51 12.01 -3.17 4.83
CA LEU A 51 11.25 -4.40 5.12
C LEU A 51 10.23 -4.18 6.24
N LYS A 52 10.66 -3.63 7.38
CA LYS A 52 9.77 -3.39 8.54
C LYS A 52 8.69 -2.36 8.27
N VAL A 53 8.99 -1.36 7.45
CA VAL A 53 8.01 -0.33 7.07
C VAL A 53 6.98 -0.94 6.13
N ALA A 54 7.39 -1.72 5.12
CA ALA A 54 6.46 -2.37 4.20
C ALA A 54 5.51 -3.35 4.92
N GLU A 55 5.99 -4.05 5.96
CA GLU A 55 5.16 -4.93 6.81
C GLU A 55 4.08 -4.18 7.61
N GLN A 56 4.23 -2.87 7.84
CA GLN A 56 3.24 -2.04 8.55
C GLN A 56 2.16 -1.46 7.64
N ALA A 57 2.27 -1.67 6.33
CA ALA A 57 1.26 -1.20 5.39
C ALA A 57 -0.07 -1.94 5.63
N THR A 58 -1.16 -1.18 5.68
CA THR A 58 -2.50 -1.74 5.76
C THR A 58 -3.29 -1.35 4.52
N VAL A 59 -4.07 -2.30 4.03
CA VAL A 59 -4.89 -2.15 2.84
C VAL A 59 -6.26 -2.72 3.15
N ASP A 60 -7.26 -1.85 3.10
CA ASP A 60 -8.65 -2.15 3.45
C ASP A 60 -9.57 -1.70 2.32
N TYR A 61 -10.62 -2.46 2.07
CA TYR A 61 -11.64 -2.11 1.07
C TYR A 61 -13.02 -2.26 1.69
N THR A 62 -13.74 -1.15 1.83
CA THR A 62 -15.07 -1.10 2.44
C THR A 62 -15.94 -0.07 1.73
N GLU A 63 -17.19 -0.41 1.44
CA GLU A 63 -18.18 0.52 0.86
C GLU A 63 -17.69 1.26 -0.40
N GLY A 64 -17.00 0.55 -1.30
CA GLY A 64 -16.47 1.15 -2.53
C GLY A 64 -15.27 2.07 -2.31
N ARG A 65 -14.69 2.11 -1.11
CA ARG A 65 -13.46 2.87 -0.81
C ARG A 65 -12.31 1.92 -0.52
N LEU A 66 -11.27 2.02 -1.35
CA LEU A 66 -9.99 1.35 -1.15
C LEU A 66 -9.06 2.29 -0.39
N GLN A 67 -8.68 1.89 0.81
CA GLN A 67 -7.81 2.66 1.68
C GLN A 67 -6.46 1.96 1.85
N VAL A 68 -5.40 2.62 1.41
CA VAL A 68 -4.00 2.20 1.61
C VAL A 68 -3.38 3.13 2.64
N ARG A 69 -2.95 2.58 3.77
CA ARG A 69 -2.30 3.34 4.85
C ARG A 69 -0.91 2.83 5.12
N LEU A 70 0.03 3.76 5.22
CA LEU A 70 1.37 3.47 5.68
C LEU A 70 1.86 4.61 6.58
N HIS A 71 1.68 4.39 7.88
CA HIS A 71 2.07 5.31 8.94
C HIS A 71 2.94 4.57 9.96
N PRO A 72 4.26 4.50 9.75
CA PRO A 72 5.11 3.82 10.70
C PRO A 72 5.12 4.55 12.05
N LEU A 73 4.82 3.79 13.11
CA LEU A 73 4.65 4.28 14.49
C LEU A 73 5.93 4.93 15.09
N ARG A 74 7.09 4.64 14.50
CA ARG A 74 8.36 5.26 14.87
C ARG A 74 8.91 6.03 13.68
N ARG A 75 9.14 7.33 13.89
CA ARG A 75 10.06 8.11 13.06
C ARG A 75 11.45 7.52 13.26
N TYR A 76 11.88 6.64 12.36
CA TYR A 76 13.24 6.15 12.39
C TYR A 76 14.17 7.33 12.06
N SER A 77 14.78 7.88 13.10
CA SER A 77 15.86 8.86 12.98
C SER A 77 17.05 8.18 12.33
N TRP A 78 17.57 8.82 11.30
CA TRP A 78 18.77 8.45 10.55
C TRP A 78 19.99 9.27 10.98
N PHE A 79 19.87 10.01 12.10
CA PHE A 79 20.98 10.54 12.88
C PHE A 79 21.43 9.52 13.92
#